data_AF-K1TAJ8-F1
#
_entry.id   AF-K1TAJ8-F1
#
_cell.length_a   1.000
_cell.length_b   1.000
_cell.length_c   1.000
_cell.angle_alpha   90.00
_cell.angle_beta   90.00
_cell.angle_gamma   90.00
#
_symmetry.space_group_name_H-M   'P 1'
#
loop_
_entity.id
_entity.type
_entity.pdbx_description
1 polymer ?
#
loop_
_entity_poly.entity_id
_entity_poly.type
_entity_poly.pdbx_seq_one_letter_code
_entity_poly.pdbx_strand_id
1 'polypeptide(L)'
;MSGADIICKILTHYQLNPKSFSEKIGLERPQAIYDIQSGKTKNISAKMADKIISVFPEVDRSWLLTGEGNMLKESTDVATTHSRIRYWVDVDATAGGITLFDDQVTTKYIDLDIPEFRDCTDAVNLYGDSMLPLYKSGQIIILKEWMESFIDYGNVYLVITK
;
A
#
# COMPACT_ATOMS: atom_id res chain seq x y z
N MET A 1 -1.23 6.16 -27.65
CA MET A 1 0.22 6.45 -27.52
C MET A 1 0.99 5.55 -28.47
N SER A 2 2.11 5.99 -29.02
CA SER A 2 3.03 5.13 -29.78
C SER A 2 3.94 4.34 -28.83
N GLY A 3 4.49 3.20 -29.28
CA GLY A 3 5.49 2.44 -28.53
C GLY A 3 6.72 3.27 -28.15
N ALA A 4 7.07 4.27 -28.96
CA ALA A 4 8.12 5.24 -28.63
C ALA A 4 7.78 6.06 -27.37
N ASP A 5 6.53 6.53 -27.25
CA ASP A 5 6.06 7.34 -26.11
C ASP A 5 6.08 6.52 -24.81
N ILE A 6 5.70 5.24 -24.90
CA ILE A 6 5.69 4.30 -23.77
C ILE A 6 7.10 4.14 -23.22
N ILE A 7 8.07 3.82 -24.08
CA ILE A 7 9.47 3.63 -23.68
C ILE A 7 10.05 4.94 -23.11
N CYS A 8 9.80 6.09 -23.74
CA CYS A 8 10.28 7.37 -23.23
C CYS A 8 9.72 7.73 -21.84
N LYS A 9 8.45 7.41 -21.57
CA LYS A 9 7.86 7.58 -20.24
C LYS A 9 8.53 6.71 -19.19
N ILE A 10 8.78 5.43 -19.50
CA ILE A 10 9.49 4.51 -18.59
C ILE A 10 10.91 5.04 -18.31
N LEU A 11 11.66 5.41 -19.35
CA LEU A 11 13.03 5.91 -19.18
C LEU A 11 13.08 7.17 -18.32
N THR A 12 12.13 8.09 -18.52
CA THR A 12 12.00 9.31 -17.70
C THR A 12 11.66 8.98 -16.25
N HIS A 13 10.70 8.09 -16.01
CA HIS A 13 10.25 7.72 -14.66
C HIS A 13 11.34 7.05 -13.84
N TYR A 14 12.07 6.09 -14.44
CA TYR A 14 13.14 5.37 -13.75
C TYR A 14 14.51 6.06 -13.85
N GLN A 15 14.59 7.22 -14.52
CA GLN A 15 15.83 7.95 -14.80
C GLN A 15 16.91 7.05 -15.44
N LEU A 16 16.50 6.22 -16.40
CA LEU A 16 17.36 5.25 -17.08
C LEU A 16 17.71 5.70 -18.49
N ASN A 17 18.93 5.35 -18.92
CA ASN A 17 19.34 5.46 -20.31
C ASN A 17 18.86 4.23 -21.11
N PRO A 18 18.59 4.34 -22.44
CA PRO A 18 18.13 3.22 -23.26
C PRO A 18 19.03 1.97 -23.18
N LYS A 19 20.35 2.19 -23.08
CA LYS A 19 21.34 1.12 -22.89
C LYS A 19 21.14 0.40 -21.55
N SER A 20 21.17 1.14 -20.44
CA SER A 20 20.98 0.59 -19.10
C SER A 20 19.62 -0.09 -18.94
N PHE A 21 18.56 0.47 -19.54
CA PHE A 21 17.25 -0.15 -19.57
C PHE A 21 17.30 -1.50 -20.28
N SER A 22 17.89 -1.58 -21.47
CA SER A 22 18.00 -2.82 -22.26
C SER A 22 18.78 -3.93 -21.53
N GLU A 23 19.85 -3.56 -20.81
CA GLU A 23 20.64 -4.47 -19.99
C GLU A 23 19.79 -5.00 -18.82
N LYS A 24 19.02 -4.10 -18.18
CA LYS A 24 18.16 -4.46 -17.04
C LYS A 24 17.08 -5.45 -17.43
N ILE A 25 16.43 -5.27 -18.59
CA ILE A 25 15.38 -6.17 -19.11
C ILE A 25 15.94 -7.44 -19.78
N GLY A 26 17.25 -7.67 -19.75
CA GLY A 26 17.87 -8.87 -20.30
C GLY A 26 17.76 -8.96 -21.83
N LEU A 27 17.90 -7.84 -22.53
CA LEU A 27 18.10 -7.83 -23.98
C LEU A 27 19.59 -7.88 -24.32
N GLU A 28 19.96 -8.75 -25.27
CA GLU A 28 21.35 -8.86 -25.74
C GLU A 28 21.84 -7.61 -26.48
N ARG A 29 20.92 -6.81 -27.05
CA ARG A 29 21.26 -5.59 -27.78
C ARG A 29 20.25 -4.47 -27.50
N PRO A 30 20.71 -3.23 -27.27
CA PRO A 30 19.83 -2.06 -27.10
C PRO A 30 19.10 -1.66 -28.39
N GLN A 31 19.48 -2.24 -29.53
CA GLN A 31 18.90 -1.95 -30.85
C GLN A 31 17.37 -2.05 -30.87
N ALA A 32 16.79 -3.02 -30.15
CA ALA A 32 15.34 -3.17 -30.10
C ALA A 32 14.65 -1.96 -29.45
N ILE A 33 15.29 -1.33 -28.46
CA ILE A 33 14.77 -0.12 -27.80
C ILE A 33 14.89 1.09 -28.73
N TYR A 34 16.03 1.22 -29.42
CA TYR A 34 16.23 2.28 -30.41
C TYR A 34 15.30 2.16 -31.63
N ASP A 35 15.03 0.93 -32.11
CA ASP A 35 14.09 0.66 -33.21
C ASP A 35 12.64 1.01 -32.82
N ILE A 36 12.28 0.90 -31.53
CA ILE A 36 10.97 1.35 -31.02
C ILE A 36 10.95 2.88 -30.89
N GLN A 37 12.01 3.50 -30.34
CA GLN A 37 12.10 4.96 -30.20
C GLN A 37 12.13 5.70 -31.54
N SER A 38 12.80 5.14 -32.54
CA SER A 38 12.87 5.70 -33.89
C SER A 38 11.57 5.52 -34.70
N GLY A 39 10.54 4.88 -34.13
CA GLY A 39 9.24 4.71 -34.76
C GLY A 39 9.19 3.62 -35.84
N LYS A 40 10.28 2.88 -36.05
CA LYS A 40 10.33 1.72 -36.96
C LYS A 40 9.40 0.60 -36.46
N THR A 41 9.25 0.49 -35.15
CA THR A 41 8.27 -0.40 -34.51
C THR A 41 7.20 0.43 -33.80
N LYS A 42 5.96 0.40 -34.30
CA LYS A 42 4.85 1.20 -33.75
C LYS A 42 4.35 0.69 -32.39
N ASN A 43 4.34 -0.62 -32.17
CA ASN A 43 3.81 -1.26 -30.96
C ASN A 43 4.85 -2.17 -30.30
N ILE A 44 4.81 -2.25 -28.97
CA ILE A 44 5.65 -3.17 -28.20
C ILE A 44 5.10 -4.60 -28.38
N SER A 45 5.96 -5.54 -28.76
CA SER A 45 5.58 -6.95 -28.88
C SER A 45 5.28 -7.54 -27.49
N ALA A 46 4.34 -8.49 -27.39
CA ALA A 46 4.04 -9.21 -26.15
C ALA A 46 5.29 -9.78 -25.47
N LYS A 47 6.21 -10.39 -26.25
CA LYS A 47 7.48 -10.93 -25.74
C LYS A 47 8.36 -9.86 -25.07
N MET A 48 8.32 -8.63 -25.58
CA MET A 48 9.06 -7.51 -25.01
C MET A 48 8.36 -7.00 -23.74
N ALA A 49 7.04 -6.88 -23.76
CA ALA A 49 6.26 -6.49 -22.58
C ALA A 49 6.49 -7.45 -21.42
N ASP A 50 6.49 -8.77 -21.67
CA ASP A 50 6.73 -9.78 -20.64
C ASP A 50 8.14 -9.67 -20.02
N LYS A 51 9.16 -9.34 -20.82
CA LYS A 51 10.52 -9.05 -20.32
C LYS A 51 10.57 -7.80 -19.45
N ILE A 52 9.86 -6.74 -19.86
CA ILE A 52 9.80 -5.49 -19.10
C ILE A 52 9.11 -5.75 -17.76
N ILE A 53 7.97 -6.46 -17.75
CA ILE A 53 7.22 -6.77 -16.53
C ILE A 53 8.02 -7.68 -15.58
N SER A 54 8.85 -8.58 -16.11
CA SER A 54 9.73 -9.42 -15.29
C SER A 54 10.73 -8.61 -14.46
N VAL A 55 11.02 -7.37 -14.85
CA VAL A 55 12.02 -6.50 -14.21
C VAL A 55 11.37 -5.30 -13.52
N PHE A 56 10.24 -4.85 -14.05
CA PHE A 56 9.43 -3.75 -13.55
C PHE A 56 8.00 -4.25 -13.32
N PRO A 57 7.75 -5.05 -12.26
CA PRO A 57 6.44 -5.64 -12.00
C PRO A 57 5.36 -4.59 -11.70
N GLU A 58 5.76 -3.40 -11.26
CA GLU A 58 4.88 -2.25 -11.01
C GLU A 58 4.30 -1.62 -12.29
N VAL A 59 4.86 -1.91 -13.48
CA VAL A 59 4.35 -1.38 -14.76
C VAL A 59 3.15 -2.20 -15.23
N ASP A 60 2.11 -1.54 -15.72
CA ASP A 60 0.92 -2.21 -16.23
C ASP A 60 1.16 -2.84 -17.61
N ARG A 61 0.75 -4.10 -17.75
CA ARG A 61 0.91 -4.87 -19.00
C ARG A 61 0.02 -4.34 -20.11
N SER A 62 -1.20 -3.95 -19.78
CA SER A 62 -2.17 -3.45 -20.76
C SER A 62 -1.67 -2.13 -21.31
N TRP A 63 -1.20 -1.24 -20.44
CA TRP A 63 -0.59 0.03 -20.81
C TRP A 63 0.64 -0.14 -21.72
N LEU A 64 1.51 -1.13 -21.48
CA LEU A 64 2.65 -1.41 -22.37
C LEU A 64 2.24 -1.80 -23.79
N LEU A 65 1.09 -2.46 -23.96
CA LEU A 65 0.64 -3.01 -25.23
C LEU A 65 -0.29 -2.06 -26.00
N THR A 66 -1.15 -1.34 -25.30
CA THR A 66 -2.17 -0.45 -25.88
C THR A 66 -1.80 1.03 -25.77
N GLY A 67 -0.98 1.39 -24.78
CA GLY A 67 -0.68 2.78 -24.45
C GLY A 67 -1.89 3.54 -23.86
N GLU A 68 -2.92 2.82 -23.44
CA GLU A 68 -4.13 3.35 -22.81
C GLU A 68 -4.13 3.00 -21.32
N GLY A 69 -4.57 3.93 -20.47
CA GLY A 69 -4.56 3.78 -19.00
C GLY A 69 -3.29 4.31 -18.32
N ASN A 70 -3.05 3.84 -17.10
CA ASN A 70 -1.93 4.28 -16.26
C ASN A 70 -0.67 3.44 -16.47
N MET A 71 0.49 4.11 -16.44
CA MET A 71 1.79 3.46 -16.64
C MET A 71 2.10 2.45 -15.55
N LEU A 72 1.93 2.88 -14.31
CA LEU A 72 2.02 2.00 -13.17
C LEU A 72 0.65 1.34 -13.05
N LYS A 73 0.66 0.06 -12.67
CA LYS A 73 -0.53 -0.51 -12.07
C LYS A 73 -0.89 0.43 -10.93
N GLU A 74 -2.05 1.08 -11.01
CA GLU A 74 -2.61 1.65 -9.80
C GLU A 74 -2.67 0.47 -8.84
N SER A 75 -1.87 0.54 -7.78
CA SER A 75 -2.14 -0.21 -6.58
C SER A 75 -3.48 0.30 -6.08
N THR A 76 -4.54 -0.18 -6.71
CA THR A 76 -5.76 -0.49 -5.99
C THR A 76 -5.32 -1.57 -5.01
N ASP A 77 -4.75 -1.11 -3.89
CA ASP A 77 -4.58 -1.84 -2.64
C ASP A 77 -5.97 -2.16 -2.10
N VAL A 78 -6.68 -3.00 -2.84
CA VAL A 78 -7.83 -3.71 -2.37
C VAL A 78 -7.55 -5.18 -2.63
N ALA A 79 -7.05 -5.81 -1.56
CA ALA A 79 -6.99 -7.24 -1.31
C ALA A 79 -5.78 -8.03 -1.87
N THR A 80 -4.63 -7.89 -1.20
CA THR A 80 -3.96 -9.04 -0.54
C THR A 80 -2.91 -8.60 0.50
N THR A 81 -3.22 -7.60 1.32
CA THR A 81 -2.51 -7.40 2.58
C THR A 81 -3.13 -8.34 3.61
N HIS A 82 -2.33 -9.20 4.22
CA HIS A 82 -2.63 -9.62 5.59
C HIS A 82 -2.89 -8.32 6.36
N SER A 83 -4.11 -8.13 6.86
CA SER A 83 -4.43 -6.96 7.66
C SER A 83 -3.66 -7.10 8.95
N ARG A 84 -2.50 -6.45 8.99
CA ARG A 84 -1.63 -6.44 10.16
C ARG A 84 -2.20 -5.40 11.10
N ILE A 85 -2.89 -5.87 12.13
CA ILE A 85 -3.38 -5.03 13.21
C ILE A 85 -2.15 -4.65 14.04
N ARG A 86 -1.90 -3.35 14.19
CA ARG A 86 -0.80 -2.84 15.02
C ARG A 86 -1.22 -2.84 16.47
N TYR A 87 -0.67 -3.73 17.28
CA TYR A 87 -0.91 -3.70 18.71
C TYR A 87 0.11 -2.83 19.43
N TRP A 88 -0.39 -1.77 20.04
CA TRP A 88 0.37 -0.83 20.83
C TRP A 88 0.42 -1.33 22.27
N VAL A 89 1.53 -1.98 22.63
CA VAL A 89 1.71 -2.59 23.96
C VAL A 89 1.79 -1.53 25.05
N ASP A 90 2.39 -0.38 24.73
CA ASP A 90 2.65 0.71 25.67
C ASP A 90 1.52 1.77 25.69
N VAL A 91 0.41 1.52 24.98
CA VAL A 91 -0.72 2.46 24.89
C VAL A 91 -1.93 1.89 25.64
N ASP A 92 -2.33 2.63 26.67
CA ASP A 92 -3.44 2.28 27.54
C ASP A 92 -4.65 3.19 27.27
N ALA A 93 -5.72 2.61 26.73
CA ALA A 93 -7.02 3.27 26.65
C ALA A 93 -7.71 3.17 28.02
N THR A 94 -7.90 4.31 28.69
CA THR A 94 -8.64 4.33 29.96
C THR A 94 -10.12 4.63 29.70
N ALA A 95 -11.01 3.75 30.19
CA ALA A 95 -12.46 3.91 30.18
C ALA A 95 -12.93 4.99 31.19
N GLY A 96 -12.32 6.17 31.16
CA GLY A 96 -12.53 7.21 32.17
C GLY A 96 -11.51 8.34 32.07
N GLY A 97 -11.68 9.22 31.10
CA GLY A 97 -11.27 10.63 31.13
C GLY A 97 -9.79 11.01 31.35
N ILE A 98 -8.86 10.06 31.45
CA ILE A 98 -7.44 10.34 31.68
C ILE A 98 -6.63 9.73 30.53
N THR A 99 -6.05 10.60 29.70
CA THR A 99 -5.08 10.22 28.67
C THR A 99 -3.67 10.41 29.25
N LEU A 100 -2.90 9.33 29.40
CA LEU A 100 -1.45 9.43 29.51
C LEU A 100 -0.88 9.14 28.11
N PHE A 101 -0.82 10.17 27.28
CA PHE A 101 0.10 10.17 26.14
C PHE A 101 1.43 10.69 26.67
N ASP A 102 2.33 9.78 27.06
CA ASP A 102 3.73 10.16 27.18
C ASP A 102 4.29 10.34 25.77
N ASP A 103 4.79 11.53 25.47
CA ASP A 103 5.25 12.01 24.16
C ASP A 103 6.56 11.30 23.69
N GLN A 104 6.92 10.19 24.37
CA GLN A 104 8.06 9.32 24.09
C GLN A 104 7.62 7.89 23.77
N VAL A 105 6.54 7.72 23.00
CA VAL A 105 6.08 6.39 22.55
C VAL A 105 7.23 5.66 21.88
N THR A 106 7.77 4.66 22.58
CA THR A 106 8.57 3.61 21.97
C THR A 106 7.77 3.07 20.81
N THR A 107 8.27 3.19 19.59
CA THR A 107 7.64 2.76 18.33
C THR A 107 7.50 1.24 18.21
N LYS A 108 7.37 0.54 19.34
CA LYS A 108 7.25 -0.90 19.46
C LYS A 108 5.78 -1.28 19.43
N TYR A 109 5.33 -1.65 18.25
CA TYR A 109 4.06 -2.35 18.07
C TYR A 109 4.33 -3.81 17.72
N ILE A 110 3.37 -4.68 18.03
CA ILE A 110 3.36 -6.07 17.59
C ILE A 110 2.38 -6.17 16.42
N ASP A 111 2.78 -6.85 15.35
CA ASP A 111 1.87 -7.16 14.25
C ASP A 111 1.00 -8.37 14.59
N LEU A 112 -0.32 -8.19 14.63
CA LEU A 112 -1.27 -9.29 14.71
C LEU A 112 -1.91 -9.52 13.35
N ASP A 113 -1.99 -10.78 12.94
CA ASP A 113 -2.75 -11.22 11.78
C ASP A 113 -3.94 -12.04 12.26
N ILE A 114 -5.12 -11.42 12.27
CA ILE A 114 -6.38 -12.09 12.63
C ILE A 114 -7.27 -12.11 11.39
N PRO A 115 -7.44 -13.29 10.74
CA PRO A 115 -8.15 -13.39 9.47
C PRO A 115 -9.60 -12.88 9.48
N GLU A 116 -10.26 -12.85 10.64
CA GLU A 116 -11.64 -12.37 10.81
C GLU A 116 -11.75 -10.84 10.93
N PHE A 117 -10.70 -10.14 11.38
CA PHE A 117 -10.70 -8.69 11.64
C PHE A 117 -9.83 -7.93 10.64
N ARG A 118 -10.10 -8.13 9.34
CA ARG A 118 -9.25 -7.59 8.27
C ARG A 118 -9.41 -6.10 8.04
N ASP A 119 -10.53 -5.54 8.47
CA ASP A 119 -10.84 -4.12 8.33
C ASP A 119 -10.37 -3.29 9.53
N CYS A 120 -9.73 -3.92 10.52
CA CYS A 120 -9.17 -3.27 11.69
C CYS A 120 -7.71 -2.89 11.47
N THR A 121 -7.28 -1.78 12.08
CA THR A 121 -5.95 -1.19 11.86
C THR A 121 -5.07 -1.26 13.10
N ASP A 122 -5.67 -1.13 14.28
CA ASP A 122 -4.94 -0.92 15.53
C ASP A 122 -5.55 -1.75 16.67
N ALA A 123 -4.73 -2.09 17.66
CA ALA A 123 -5.17 -2.71 18.90
C ALA A 123 -4.46 -2.06 20.08
N VAL A 124 -5.18 -1.91 21.19
CA VAL A 124 -4.68 -1.25 22.41
C VAL A 124 -5.15 -1.99 23.66
N ASN A 125 -4.46 -1.77 24.78
CA ASN A 125 -4.93 -2.28 26.07
C ASN A 125 -6.07 -1.41 26.60
N LEU A 126 -7.13 -2.03 27.10
CA LEU A 126 -8.22 -1.36 27.77
C LEU A 126 -8.08 -1.51 29.29
N TYR A 127 -8.05 -0.38 29.99
CA TYR A 127 -8.06 -0.33 31.45
C TYR A 127 -9.25 0.48 31.97
N GLY A 128 -9.74 0.08 33.14
CA GLY A 128 -10.86 0.72 33.81
C GLY A 128 -12.16 -0.08 33.71
N ASP A 129 -13.00 0.09 34.72
CA ASP A 129 -14.18 -0.73 34.95
C ASP A 129 -15.49 -0.03 34.54
N SER A 130 -15.43 1.19 33.99
CA SER A 130 -16.61 2.01 33.68
C SER A 130 -17.47 1.46 32.54
N MET A 131 -16.93 0.55 31.72
CA MET A 131 -17.62 -0.07 30.57
C MET A 131 -18.10 -1.50 30.87
N LEU A 132 -18.10 -1.88 32.15
CA LEU A 132 -18.71 -3.13 32.61
C LEU A 132 -20.23 -3.13 32.35
N PRO A 133 -20.83 -4.30 32.03
CA PRO A 133 -20.20 -5.63 32.03
C PRO A 133 -19.54 -6.02 30.70
N LEU A 134 -19.69 -5.21 29.65
CA LEU A 134 -19.30 -5.56 28.27
C LEU A 134 -17.79 -5.60 28.09
N TYR A 135 -17.08 -4.66 28.71
CA TYR A 135 -15.62 -4.58 28.61
C TYR A 135 -15.00 -4.66 30.00
N LYS A 136 -14.05 -5.57 30.16
CA LYS A 136 -13.32 -5.77 31.41
C LYS A 136 -11.94 -5.14 31.31
N SER A 137 -11.46 -4.59 32.41
CA SER A 137 -10.09 -4.11 32.51
C SER A 137 -9.09 -5.23 32.22
N GLY A 138 -8.04 -4.93 31.45
CA GLY A 138 -6.99 -5.87 31.03
C GLY A 138 -7.27 -6.61 29.73
N GLN A 139 -8.33 -6.27 29.00
CA GLN A 139 -8.59 -6.81 27.66
C GLN A 139 -7.87 -6.00 26.58
N ILE A 140 -7.47 -6.67 25.51
CA ILE A 140 -7.00 -6.00 24.28
C ILE A 140 -8.22 -5.74 23.41
N ILE A 141 -8.42 -4.49 23.04
CA ILE A 141 -9.47 -4.09 22.10
C ILE A 141 -8.86 -3.83 20.73
N ILE A 142 -9.56 -4.30 19.70
CA ILE A 142 -9.20 -4.07 18.30
C ILE A 142 -10.05 -2.91 17.77
N LEU A 143 -9.42 -2.01 17.05
CA LEU A 143 -9.97 -0.75 16.59
C LEU A 143 -9.91 -0.69 15.07
N LYS A 144 -10.92 -0.02 14.52
CA LYS A 144 -11.01 0.35 13.13
C LYS A 144 -11.07 1.86 13.03
N GLU A 145 -10.28 2.42 12.13
CA GLU A 145 -10.31 3.86 11.85
C GLU A 145 -11.69 4.27 11.34
N TRP A 146 -12.26 5.29 11.96
CA TRP A 146 -13.57 5.82 11.61
C TRP A 146 -13.41 6.97 10.62
N MET A 147 -13.75 6.72 9.35
CA MET A 147 -13.56 7.66 8.25
C MET A 147 -14.74 8.63 8.05
N GLU A 148 -15.86 8.42 8.74
CA GLU A 148 -17.06 9.23 8.59
C GLU A 148 -17.01 10.48 9.47
N SER A 149 -17.65 11.56 9.01
CA SER A 149 -17.69 12.84 9.73
C SER A 149 -18.70 12.90 10.89
N PHE A 150 -19.46 11.82 11.11
CA PHE A 150 -20.47 11.72 12.15
C PHE A 150 -20.19 10.53 13.07
N ILE A 151 -20.66 10.60 14.32
CA ILE A 151 -20.62 9.47 15.26
C ILE A 151 -21.97 8.77 15.21
N ASP A 152 -21.98 7.47 14.91
CA ASP A 152 -23.22 6.68 14.89
C ASP A 152 -23.60 6.24 16.30
N TYR A 153 -24.89 6.23 16.60
CA TYR A 153 -25.36 5.88 17.94
C TYR A 153 -25.39 4.36 18.14
N GLY A 154 -24.94 3.88 19.30
CA GLY A 154 -24.99 2.46 19.66
C GLY A 154 -23.70 1.68 19.41
N ASN A 155 -22.69 2.31 18.82
CA ASN A 155 -21.34 1.75 18.70
C ASN A 155 -20.40 2.33 19.78
N VAL A 156 -19.33 1.61 20.07
CA VAL A 156 -18.29 2.03 21.03
C VAL A 156 -17.14 2.66 20.27
N TYR A 157 -16.74 3.86 20.67
CA TYR A 157 -15.68 4.62 20.03
C TYR A 157 -14.55 4.92 21.00
N LEU A 158 -13.31 4.81 20.52
CA LEU A 158 -12.16 5.38 21.19
C LEU A 158 -11.98 6.82 20.70
N VAL A 159 -12.04 7.78 21.62
CA VAL A 159 -11.84 9.20 21.30
C VAL A 159 -10.46 9.61 21.80
N ILE A 160 -9.63 10.13 20.88
CA ILE A 160 -8.33 10.69 21.20
C ILE A 160 -8.44 12.21 21.15
N THR A 161 -8.32 12.85 22.31
CA THR A 161 -8.23 14.30 22.43
C THR A 161 -6.76 14.72 22.47
N LYS A 162 -6.39 15.72 21.68
CA LYS A 162 -5.06 16.34 21.74
C LYS A 162 -5.00 17.39 22.84
#